data_AF-A0A3D0S296-F1
#
_entry.id   AF-A0A3D0S296-F1
#
_cell.length_a   1.000
_cell.length_b   1.000
_cell.length_c   1.000
_cell.angle_alpha   90.00
_cell.angle_beta   90.00
_cell.angle_gamma   90.00
#
_symmetry.space_group_name_H-M   'P 1'
#
loop_
_entity.id
_entity.type
_entity.pdbx_description
1 polymer ?
#
loop_
_entity_poly.entity_id
_entity_poly.type
_entity_poly.pdbx_seq_one_letter_code
_entity_poly.pdbx_strand_id
1 'polypeptide(L)'
;VFEKVFNTASQRATADGRGAIFDRAAETAIAYSRGLEKGKPSLAVRAQHAVFSRLVYGKLRDALGGRCQYAVSGGAPLGDRLGHFYRGIGVTVLEGYG
;
A
#
# COMPACT_ATOMS: atom_id res chain seq x y z
N VAL A 1 -13.86 2.80 3.05
CA VAL A 1 -13.65 1.84 1.93
C VAL A 1 -12.23 1.26 1.94
N PHE A 2 -11.19 2.11 2.02
CA PHE A 2 -9.79 1.68 2.12
C PHE A 2 -9.50 0.66 3.21
N GLU A 3 -10.04 0.86 4.40
CA GLU A 3 -9.83 -0.06 5.52
C GLU A 3 -10.44 -1.44 5.26
N LYS A 4 -11.58 -1.50 4.56
CA LYS A 4 -12.17 -2.76 4.10
C LYS A 4 -11.29 -3.43 3.05
N VAL A 5 -10.80 -2.69 2.05
CA VAL A 5 -9.90 -3.26 1.03
C VAL A 5 -8.62 -3.81 1.67
N PHE A 6 -8.02 -3.06 2.58
CA PHE A 6 -6.82 -3.49 3.31
C PHE A 6 -7.11 -4.78 4.10
N ASN A 7 -8.21 -4.81 4.86
CA ASN A 7 -8.60 -6.00 5.61
C ASN A 7 -8.88 -7.20 4.70
N THR A 8 -9.60 -7.01 3.59
CA THR A 8 -9.86 -8.09 2.62
C THR A 8 -8.57 -8.59 1.98
N ALA A 9 -7.63 -7.70 1.64
CA ALA A 9 -6.34 -8.08 1.10
C ALA A 9 -5.46 -8.81 2.12
N SER A 10 -5.44 -8.35 3.37
CA SER A 10 -4.76 -9.00 4.49
C SER A 10 -5.36 -10.39 4.77
N GLN A 11 -6.68 -10.50 4.79
CA GLN A 11 -7.38 -11.79 4.95
C GLN A 11 -7.05 -12.75 3.81
N ARG A 12 -7.05 -12.29 2.55
CA ARG A 12 -6.64 -13.12 1.41
C ARG A 12 -5.18 -13.55 1.51
N ALA A 13 -4.29 -12.64 1.87
CA ALA A 13 -2.88 -12.97 2.05
C ALA A 13 -2.68 -13.99 3.18
N THR A 14 -3.44 -13.87 4.26
CA THR A 14 -3.43 -14.83 5.38
C THR A 14 -3.98 -16.19 4.93
N ALA A 15 -5.08 -16.21 4.17
CA ALA A 15 -5.64 -17.43 3.60
C ALA A 15 -4.67 -18.13 2.60
N ASP A 16 -3.89 -17.35 1.84
CA ASP A 16 -2.80 -17.83 0.98
C ASP A 16 -1.56 -18.31 1.77
N GLY A 17 -1.57 -18.25 3.11
CA GLY A 17 -0.41 -18.58 3.96
C GLY A 17 0.71 -17.52 3.94
N ARG A 18 0.44 -16.33 3.42
CA ARG A 18 1.38 -15.22 3.20
C ARG A 18 1.12 -14.00 4.09
N GLY A 19 0.40 -14.16 5.20
CA GLY A 19 0.08 -13.06 6.12
C GLY A 19 1.32 -12.29 6.59
N ALA A 20 2.36 -13.00 7.04
CA ALA A 20 3.62 -12.37 7.47
C ALA A 20 4.35 -11.62 6.34
N ILE A 21 4.21 -12.09 5.10
CA ILE A 21 4.77 -11.42 3.91
C ILE A 21 3.99 -10.12 3.64
N PHE A 22 2.67 -10.14 3.84
CA PHE A 22 1.82 -8.97 3.68
C PHE A 22 2.17 -7.87 4.69
N ASP A 23 2.34 -8.22 5.96
CA ASP A 23 2.77 -7.25 6.99
C ASP A 23 4.12 -6.63 6.64
N ARG A 24 5.12 -7.43 6.27
CA ARG A 24 6.42 -6.91 5.81
C ARG A 24 6.32 -6.06 4.56
N ALA A 25 5.45 -6.44 3.62
CA ALA A 25 5.21 -5.66 2.42
C ALA A 25 4.57 -4.30 2.77
N ALA A 26 3.69 -4.25 3.76
CA ALA A 26 3.08 -3.02 4.23
C ALA A 26 4.09 -2.09 4.93
N GLU A 27 4.93 -2.63 5.81
CA GLU A 27 6.02 -1.86 6.42
C GLU A 27 6.99 -1.33 5.37
N THR A 28 7.37 -2.16 4.40
CA THR A 28 8.27 -1.76 3.31
C THR A 28 7.66 -0.64 2.44
N ALA A 29 6.36 -0.72 2.15
CA ALA A 29 5.65 0.33 1.39
C ALA A 29 5.67 1.67 2.14
N ILE A 30 5.41 1.66 3.45
CA ILE A 30 5.44 2.85 4.30
C ILE A 30 6.87 3.40 4.37
N ALA A 31 7.88 2.55 4.60
CA ALA A 31 9.28 2.94 4.64
C ALA A 31 9.75 3.55 3.31
N TYR A 32 9.30 2.99 2.18
CA TYR A 32 9.57 3.51 0.86
C TYR A 32 8.95 4.89 0.65
N SER A 33 7.67 5.07 1.01
CA SER A 33 7.00 6.38 0.93
C SER A 33 7.67 7.43 1.81
N ARG A 34 7.99 7.09 3.07
CA ARG A 34 8.71 7.99 3.98
C ARG A 34 10.10 8.34 3.45
N GLY A 35 10.77 7.39 2.83
CA GLY A 35 12.05 7.61 2.17
C GLY A 35 11.94 8.56 0.97
N LEU A 36 10.84 8.49 0.20
CA LEU A 36 10.56 9.43 -0.88
C LEU A 36 10.31 10.85 -0.34
N GLU A 37 9.58 11.00 0.76
CA GLU A 37 9.37 12.32 1.39
C GLU A 37 10.64 12.93 1.96
N LYS A 38 11.52 12.10 2.54
CA LYS A 38 12.86 12.54 2.98
C LYS A 38 13.86 12.73 1.84
N GLY A 39 13.46 12.49 0.59
CA GLY A 39 14.25 12.71 -0.62
C GLY A 39 14.53 11.44 -1.42
N LYS A 40 15.12 10.41 -0.81
CA LYS A 40 15.40 9.12 -1.48
C LYS A 40 15.28 7.93 -0.53
N PRO A 41 14.49 6.89 -0.86
CA PRO A 41 14.47 5.65 -0.10
C PRO A 41 15.78 4.86 -0.28
N SER A 42 16.22 4.18 0.79
CA SER A 42 17.43 3.35 0.78
C SER A 42 17.36 2.25 -0.29
N LEU A 43 18.49 1.91 -0.91
CA LEU A 43 18.56 0.87 -1.95
C LEU A 43 17.97 -0.47 -1.49
N ALA A 44 18.19 -0.85 -0.23
CA ALA A 44 17.59 -2.05 0.36
C ALA A 44 16.05 -2.00 0.38
N VAL A 45 15.46 -0.86 0.77
CA VAL A 45 14.01 -0.66 0.77
C VAL A 45 13.47 -0.68 -0.65
N ARG A 46 14.16 -0.07 -1.61
CA ARG A 46 13.78 -0.11 -3.04
C ARG A 46 13.77 -1.54 -3.58
N ALA A 47 14.78 -2.34 -3.25
CA ALA A 47 14.86 -3.73 -3.69
C ALA A 47 13.74 -4.58 -3.09
N GLN A 48 13.52 -4.47 -1.77
CA GLN A 48 12.42 -5.16 -1.10
C GLN A 48 11.06 -4.74 -1.65
N HIS A 49 10.86 -3.43 -1.85
CA HIS A 49 9.67 -2.87 -2.45
C HIS A 49 9.40 -3.44 -3.85
N ALA A 50 10.43 -3.58 -4.69
CA ALA A 50 10.31 -4.18 -6.02
C ALA A 50 9.90 -5.67 -5.96
N VAL A 51 10.41 -6.43 -4.98
CA VAL A 51 10.03 -7.83 -4.75
C VAL A 51 8.57 -7.92 -4.31
N PHE A 52 8.17 -7.15 -3.29
CA PHE A 52 6.79 -7.12 -2.81
C PHE A 52 5.83 -6.53 -3.84
N SER A 53 6.31 -5.68 -4.74
CA SER A 53 5.55 -5.14 -5.87
C SER A 53 4.98 -6.22 -6.78
N ARG A 54 5.78 -7.25 -7.07
CA ARG A 54 5.33 -8.40 -7.86
C ARG A 54 4.54 -9.41 -7.04
N LEU A 55 4.96 -9.67 -5.80
CA LEU A 55 4.38 -10.75 -4.99
C LEU A 55 3.06 -10.36 -4.30
N VAL A 56 2.93 -9.11 -3.87
CA VAL A 56 1.85 -8.61 -3.01
C VAL A 56 1.13 -7.44 -3.66
N TYR A 57 1.84 -6.38 -4.08
CA TYR A 57 1.19 -5.18 -4.59
C TYR A 57 0.48 -5.41 -5.93
N GLY A 58 0.93 -6.37 -6.73
CA GLY A 58 0.21 -6.83 -7.93
C GLY A 58 -1.18 -7.35 -7.59
N LYS A 59 -1.29 -8.28 -6.62
CA LYS A 59 -2.57 -8.82 -6.15
C LYS A 59 -3.46 -7.76 -5.50
N LEU A 60 -2.87 -6.84 -4.72
CA LEU A 60 -3.60 -5.72 -4.11
C LEU A 60 -4.20 -4.80 -5.19
N ARG A 61 -3.41 -4.42 -6.19
CA ARG A 61 -3.88 -3.60 -7.32
C ARG A 61 -4.97 -4.32 -8.10
N ASP A 62 -4.82 -5.61 -8.34
CA ASP A 62 -5.84 -6.44 -8.99
C ASP A 62 -7.15 -6.47 -8.21
N ALA A 63 -7.09 -6.68 -6.88
CA ALA A 63 -8.25 -6.63 -5.99
C ALA A 63 -8.92 -5.24 -5.93
N LEU A 64 -8.15 -4.16 -6.19
CA LEU A 64 -8.64 -2.80 -6.34
C LEU A 64 -9.23 -2.50 -7.73
N GLY A 65 -9.21 -3.46 -8.67
CA GLY A 65 -9.70 -3.29 -10.04
C GLY A 65 -8.59 -3.23 -11.10
N GLY A 66 -7.37 -3.67 -10.79
CA GLY A 66 -6.22 -3.83 -11.70
C GLY A 66 -5.51 -2.54 -12.14
N ARG A 67 -6.23 -1.41 -12.22
CA ARG A 67 -5.71 -0.11 -12.71
C ARG A 67 -5.99 1.08 -11.80
N CYS A 68 -6.40 0.82 -10.56
CA CYS A 68 -6.72 1.87 -9.61
C CYS A 68 -5.45 2.62 -9.18
N GLN A 69 -5.17 3.76 -9.81
CA GLN A 69 -4.03 4.65 -9.51
C GLN A 69 -4.41 5.77 -8.53
N TYR A 70 -5.69 6.10 -8.48
CA TYR A 70 -6.23 7.15 -7.64
C TYR A 70 -7.41 6.59 -6.88
N ALA A 71 -7.45 6.85 -5.59
CA ALA A 71 -8.56 6.44 -4.77
C ALA A 71 -8.99 7.63 -3.94
N VAL A 72 -10.28 7.96 -3.94
CA VAL A 72 -10.79 9.16 -3.30
C VAL A 72 -11.32 8.80 -1.91
N SER A 73 -10.78 9.41 -0.86
CA SER A 73 -11.31 9.32 0.50
C SER A 73 -12.18 10.54 0.76
N GLY A 74 -13.49 10.42 0.55
CA GLY A 74 -14.46 11.46 0.92
C GLY A 74 -14.95 11.22 2.34
N GLY A 75 -14.63 12.11 3.27
CA GLY A 75 -15.33 12.22 4.56
C GLY A 75 -14.49 12.16 5.84
N ALA A 76 -13.22 11.74 5.79
CA ALA A 76 -12.32 11.79 6.95
C ALA A 76 -10.86 11.71 6.51
N PRO A 77 -9.92 12.33 7.25
CA PRO A 77 -8.50 12.22 6.96
C PRO A 77 -8.09 10.75 6.98
N LEU A 78 -7.44 10.31 5.91
CA LEU A 78 -6.94 8.96 5.82
C LEU A 78 -5.68 8.91 6.66
N GLY A 79 -5.75 8.34 7.88
CA GLY A 79 -4.64 8.39 8.83
C GLY A 79 -3.28 8.12 8.17
N ASP A 80 -2.25 8.91 8.51
CA ASP A 80 -0.96 9.00 7.79
C ASP A 80 -0.37 7.66 7.36
N ARG A 81 -0.50 6.65 8.21
CA ARG A 81 -0.03 5.30 7.95
C ARG A 81 -0.65 4.68 6.70
N LEU A 82 -1.98 4.79 6.54
CA LEU A 82 -2.67 4.31 5.34
C LEU A 82 -2.25 5.15 4.12
N GLY A 83 -2.14 6.46 4.27
CA GLY A 83 -1.71 7.36 3.19
C GLY A 83 -0.35 6.97 2.61
N HIS A 84 0.65 6.79 3.48
CA HIS A 84 1.98 6.33 3.09
C HIS A 84 1.98 4.88 2.55
N PHE A 85 1.14 3.99 3.08
CA PHE A 85 1.03 2.62 2.56
C PHE A 85 0.50 2.64 1.12
N TYR A 86 -0.63 3.30 0.86
CA TYR A 86 -1.24 3.38 -0.46
C TYR A 86 -0.31 4.07 -1.45
N ARG A 87 0.27 5.22 -1.07
CA ARG A 87 1.28 5.92 -1.87
C ARG A 87 2.49 5.04 -2.15
N GLY A 88 2.93 4.29 -1.14
CA GLY A 88 4.00 3.32 -1.25
C GLY A 88 3.70 2.24 -2.29
N ILE A 89 2.50 1.69 -2.34
CA ILE A 89 2.12 0.66 -3.32
C ILE A 89 1.73 1.21 -4.71
N GLY A 90 1.79 2.54 -4.90
CA GLY A 90 1.50 3.22 -6.17
C GLY A 90 0.03 3.63 -6.35
N VAL A 91 -0.73 3.73 -5.26
CA VAL A 91 -2.11 4.23 -5.24
C VAL A 91 -2.10 5.57 -4.51
N THR A 92 -2.33 6.67 -5.24
CA THR A 92 -2.44 7.98 -4.59
C THR A 92 -3.84 8.11 -4.02
N VAL A 93 -3.93 8.20 -2.68
CA VAL A 93 -5.20 8.53 -2.04
C VAL A 93 -5.38 10.04 -2.10
N LEU A 94 -6.43 10.48 -2.79
CA LEU A 94 -6.87 11.86 -2.81
C LEU A 94 -7.87 12.02 -1.67
N GLU A 95 -7.44 12.68 -0.60
CA GLU A 95 -8.35 13.12 0.45
C GLU A 95 -9.25 14.21 -0.13
N GLY A 96 -10.55 13.96 -0.17
CA GLY A 96 -11.52 14.98 -0.57
C GLY A 96 -11.55 16.03 0.53
N TYR A 97 -10.78 17.10 0.37
CA TYR A 97 -11.00 18.35 1.08
C TYR A 97 -12.34 18.91 0.61
N GLY A 98 -13.36 18.75 1.46
CA GLY A 98 -14.65 19.45 1.38
C GLY A 98 -14.74 20.42 2.55
#